data_AF-A0A7S1RYV2-F1
#
_entry.id   AF-A0A7S1RYV2-F1
#
_cell.length_a   1.000
_cell.length_b   1.000
_cell.length_c   1.000
_cell.angle_alpha   90.00
_cell.angle_beta   90.00
_cell.angle_gamma   90.00
#
_symmetry.space_group_name_H-M   'P 1'
#
loop_
_entity.id
_entity.type
_entity.pdbx_description
1 polymer ?
#
loop_
_entity_poly.entity_id
_entity_poly.type
_entity_poly.pdbx_seq_one_letter_code
_entity_poly.pdbx_strand_id
1 'polypeptide(L)'
;PMAGMAHVELSTFLGDWRDSTGNDVHVQVAGRGVQVTFAGPREEEELTIRKVGLSYLCGHYELDLQDSTESQIVWRDQRWPERRSTWRRSGAPLAAEPLGAAPPRPRPP
;
A
#
# COMPACT_ATOMS: atom_id res chain seq x y z
N PRO A 1 -3.49 6.65 -26.61
CA PRO A 1 -2.40 6.66 -25.60
C PRO A 1 -2.62 5.56 -24.56
N MET A 2 -1.86 4.47 -24.68
CA MET A 2 -1.91 3.31 -23.79
C MET A 2 -1.10 3.63 -22.53
N ALA A 3 -1.78 3.94 -21.43
CA ALA A 3 -1.12 4.03 -20.13
C ALA A 3 -0.53 2.66 -19.82
N GLY A 4 0.80 2.62 -19.65
CA GLY A 4 1.53 1.39 -19.38
C GLY A 4 0.91 0.69 -18.17
N MET A 5 0.49 -0.57 -18.36
CA MET A 5 0.20 -1.46 -17.26
C MET A 5 1.48 -1.52 -16.43
N ALA A 6 1.49 -0.83 -15.29
CA ALA A 6 2.60 -0.90 -14.37
C ALA A 6 2.76 -2.38 -14.00
N HIS A 7 3.83 -2.99 -14.47
CA HIS A 7 4.16 -4.37 -14.13
C HIS A 7 4.44 -4.40 -12.63
N VAL A 8 3.45 -4.79 -11.83
CA VAL A 8 3.65 -5.00 -10.41
C VAL A 8 4.48 -6.26 -10.25
N GLU A 9 5.70 -6.10 -9.73
CA GLU A 9 6.65 -7.17 -9.48
C GLU A 9 6.90 -7.33 -7.98
N LEU A 10 7.64 -8.36 -7.58
CA LEU A 10 7.96 -8.60 -6.16
C LEU A 10 8.68 -7.41 -5.50
N SER A 11 9.58 -6.79 -6.23
CA SER A 11 10.30 -5.57 -5.83
C SER A 11 9.36 -4.39 -5.60
N THR A 12 8.25 -4.34 -6.34
CA THR A 12 7.26 -3.27 -6.19
C THR A 12 6.62 -3.30 -4.82
N PHE A 13 6.46 -4.45 -4.16
CA PHE A 13 5.88 -4.50 -2.83
C PHE A 13 6.84 -4.02 -1.74
N LEU A 14 8.15 -3.99 -1.98
CA LEU A 14 9.13 -3.71 -0.92
C LEU A 14 9.05 -2.27 -0.40
N GLY A 15 9.34 -2.12 0.88
CA GLY A 15 9.36 -0.86 1.61
C GLY A 15 8.12 -0.65 2.47
N ASP A 16 7.91 0.61 2.84
CA ASP A 16 6.87 1.02 3.76
C ASP A 16 5.61 1.50 3.04
N TRP A 17 4.48 1.04 3.53
CA TRP A 17 3.16 1.34 3.02
C TRP A 17 2.23 1.71 4.16
N ARG A 18 1.10 2.31 3.79
CA ARG A 18 -0.02 2.55 4.69
C ARG A 18 -1.28 2.01 4.06
N ASP A 19 -1.98 1.15 4.79
CA ASP A 19 -3.22 0.58 4.30
C ASP A 19 -4.41 1.53 4.49
N SER A 20 -5.52 1.26 3.79
CA SER A 20 -6.74 2.07 3.82
C SER A 20 -7.43 2.15 5.19
N THR A 21 -7.15 1.20 6.09
CA THR A 21 -7.63 1.19 7.48
C THR A 21 -6.69 1.92 8.44
N GLY A 22 -5.53 2.38 7.93
CA GLY A 22 -4.62 3.28 8.64
C GLY A 22 -3.44 2.60 9.33
N ASN A 23 -3.24 1.29 9.16
CA ASN A 23 -2.07 0.59 9.70
C ASN A 23 -0.84 0.85 8.82
N ASP A 24 0.32 0.84 9.47
CA ASP A 24 1.60 0.86 8.80
C ASP A 24 1.95 -0.56 8.35
N VAL A 25 2.35 -0.71 7.10
CA VAL A 25 2.61 -1.99 6.46
C VAL A 25 4.05 -2.00 5.98
N HIS A 26 4.89 -2.77 6.64
CA HIS A 26 6.29 -2.93 6.29
C HIS A 26 6.48 -4.20 5.46
N VAL A 27 7.10 -4.07 4.30
CA VAL A 27 7.31 -5.21 3.39
C VAL A 27 8.80 -5.39 3.11
N GLN A 28 9.31 -6.55 3.49
CA GLN A 28 10.72 -6.87 3.37
C GLN A 28 10.95 -8.28 2.79
N VAL A 29 12.10 -8.48 2.16
CA VAL A 29 12.53 -9.81 1.74
C VAL A 29 12.97 -10.58 2.99
N ALA A 30 12.37 -11.73 3.25
CA ALA A 30 12.70 -12.57 4.40
C ALA A 30 12.83 -14.04 3.99
N GLY A 31 13.99 -14.63 4.26
CA GLY A 31 14.28 -16.05 4.07
C GLY A 31 14.01 -16.56 2.65
N ARG A 32 12.78 -17.05 2.40
CA ARG A 32 12.33 -17.69 1.16
C ARG A 32 11.28 -16.87 0.38
N GLY A 33 10.97 -15.64 0.77
CA GLY A 33 9.93 -14.86 0.11
C GLY A 33 9.88 -13.40 0.54
N VAL A 34 8.70 -12.81 0.39
CA VAL A 34 8.41 -11.45 0.82
C VAL A 34 7.47 -11.50 2.01
N GLN A 35 7.94 -10.98 3.14
CA GLN A 35 7.18 -10.90 4.38
C GLN A 35 6.59 -9.50 4.51
N VAL A 36 5.37 -9.46 5.03
CA VAL A 36 4.59 -8.25 5.28
C VAL A 36 4.29 -8.21 6.76
N THR A 37 4.61 -7.11 7.41
CA THR A 37 4.30 -6.86 8.82
C THR A 37 3.35 -5.68 8.89
N PHE A 38 2.16 -5.89 9.47
CA PHE A 38 1.18 -4.85 9.75
C PHE A 38 1.40 -4.36 11.18
N ALA A 39 1.94 -3.16 11.33
CA ALA A 39 2.05 -2.49 12.61
C ALA A 39 0.73 -1.75 12.90
N GLY A 40 -0.16 -2.43 13.63
CA GLY A 40 -1.38 -1.84 14.18
C GLY A 40 -1.20 -1.36 15.62
N PRO A 41 -2.13 -0.57 16.17
CA PRO A 41 -2.05 -0.03 17.54
C PRO A 41 -2.24 -1.09 18.63
N ARG A 42 -2.66 -2.32 18.28
CA ARG A 42 -3.00 -3.37 19.24
C ARG A 42 -2.15 -4.62 19.09
N GLU A 43 -1.71 -4.94 17.88
CA GLU A 43 -0.91 -6.14 17.59
C GLU A 43 -0.20 -5.99 16.24
N GLU A 44 0.98 -6.59 16.13
CA GLU A 44 1.67 -6.77 14.86
C GLU A 44 1.21 -8.09 14.23
N GLU A 45 0.74 -8.03 12.98
CA GLU A 45 0.38 -9.22 12.21
C GLU A 45 1.41 -9.44 11.10
N GLU A 46 1.94 -10.66 10.98
CA GLU A 46 2.92 -11.03 9.95
C GLU A 46 2.28 -11.95 8.90
N LEU A 47 2.27 -11.51 7.65
CA LEU A 47 1.82 -12.28 6.49
C LEU A 47 2.96 -12.48 5.48
N THR A 48 2.74 -13.37 4.51
CA THR A 48 3.70 -13.61 3.43
C THR A 48 3.03 -13.40 2.09
N ILE A 49 3.66 -12.62 1.21
CA ILE A 49 3.26 -12.50 -0.18
C ILE A 49 3.78 -13.71 -0.95
N ARG A 50 2.87 -14.40 -1.64
CA ARG A 50 3.18 -15.57 -2.48
C ARG A 50 2.75 -15.30 -3.91
N LYS A 51 3.59 -15.66 -4.87
CA LYS A 51 3.22 -15.62 -6.29
C LYS A 51 2.44 -16.89 -6.65
N VAL A 52 1.26 -16.74 -7.25
CA VAL A 52 0.41 -17.85 -7.71
C VAL A 52 0.05 -17.60 -9.17
N GLY A 53 0.74 -18.31 -10.08
CA GLY A 53 0.61 -18.09 -11.51
C GLY A 53 1.06 -16.68 -11.92
N LEU A 54 0.12 -15.89 -12.43
CA LEU A 54 0.34 -14.49 -12.83
C LEU A 54 -0.03 -13.47 -11.74
N SER A 55 -0.66 -13.90 -10.63
CA SER A 55 -1.09 -13.01 -9.55
C SER A 55 -0.29 -13.23 -8.27
N TYR A 56 -0.54 -12.39 -7.28
CA TYR A 56 0.07 -12.45 -5.95
C TYR A 56 -1.02 -12.59 -4.88
N LEU A 57 -0.75 -13.40 -3.87
CA LEU A 57 -1.63 -13.61 -2.72
C LEU A 57 -0.94 -13.14 -1.43
N CYS A 58 -1.71 -12.53 -0.55
CA CYS A 58 -1.31 -12.16 0.81
C CYS A 58 -2.41 -12.62 1.77
N GLY A 59 -2.19 -13.72 2.50
CA GLY A 59 -3.27 -14.35 3.29
C GLY A 59 -4.43 -14.82 2.40
N HIS A 60 -5.64 -14.31 2.65
CA HIS A 60 -6.84 -14.55 1.83
C HIS A 60 -7.12 -13.43 0.81
N TYR A 61 -6.19 -12.47 0.67
CA TYR A 61 -6.29 -11.41 -0.33
C TYR A 61 -5.53 -11.78 -1.60
N GLU A 62 -6.09 -11.38 -2.74
CA GLU A 62 -5.47 -11.47 -4.06
C GLU A 62 -5.17 -10.07 -4.60
N LEU A 63 -4.03 -9.92 -5.26
CA LEU A 63 -3.65 -8.67 -5.88
C LEU A 63 -4.52 -8.36 -7.09
N ASP A 64 -5.04 -7.13 -7.13
CA ASP A 64 -5.71 -6.59 -8.29
C ASP A 64 -4.71 -5.87 -9.20
N LEU A 65 -4.14 -6.61 -10.15
CA LEU A 65 -3.15 -6.08 -11.10
C LEU A 65 -3.67 -4.92 -11.98
N GLN A 66 -4.98 -4.77 -12.11
CA GLN A 66 -5.59 -3.71 -12.91
C GLN A 66 -5.58 -2.35 -12.20
N ASP A 67 -5.84 -2.32 -10.89
CA ASP A 67 -5.89 -1.09 -10.08
C ASP A 67 -4.59 -0.83 -9.29
N SER A 68 -3.67 -1.81 -9.32
CA SER A 68 -2.36 -1.70 -8.67
C SER A 68 -1.31 -1.05 -9.57
N THR A 69 -0.45 -0.25 -8.93
CA THR A 69 0.64 0.54 -9.52
C THR A 69 1.84 0.56 -8.57
N GLU A 70 2.95 1.14 -8.99
CA GLU A 70 4.16 1.23 -8.13
C GLU A 70 3.98 2.04 -6.85
N SER A 71 2.98 2.92 -6.80
CA SER A 71 2.68 3.79 -5.64
C SER A 71 1.41 3.39 -4.89
N GLN A 72 0.63 2.46 -5.44
CA GLN A 72 -0.63 2.00 -4.87
C GLN A 72 -0.83 0.51 -5.14
N ILE A 73 -0.97 -0.31 -4.10
CA ILE A 73 -1.23 -1.74 -4.24
C ILE A 73 -2.64 -2.02 -3.76
N VAL A 74 -3.42 -2.76 -4.55
CA VAL A 74 -4.83 -3.05 -4.25
C VAL A 74 -5.01 -4.54 -4.07
N TRP A 75 -5.44 -4.90 -2.87
CA TRP A 75 -5.69 -6.27 -2.44
C TRP A 75 -7.20 -6.49 -2.35
N ARG A 76 -7.73 -7.47 -3.07
CA ARG A 76 -9.13 -7.88 -3.04
C ARG A 76 -9.31 -9.09 -2.15
N ASP A 77 -10.29 -9.01 -1.25
CA ASP A 77 -10.60 -10.13 -0.36
C ASP A 77 -11.32 -11.23 -1.15
N GLN A 78 -10.75 -12.44 -1.17
CA GLN A 78 -11.36 -13.56 -1.90
C GLN A 78 -12.63 -14.10 -1.22
N ARG A 79 -12.83 -13.84 0.08
CA ARG A 79 -14.02 -14.26 0.83
C ARG A 79 -15.15 -13.25 0.71
N TRP A 80 -14.81 -11.96 0.66
CA TRP A 80 -15.75 -10.85 0.57
C TRP A 80 -15.37 -9.88 -0.55
N PRO A 81 -15.85 -10.07 -1.79
CA PRO A 81 -15.39 -9.32 -2.96
C PRO A 81 -15.64 -7.81 -2.90
N GLU A 82 -16.54 -7.36 -2.02
CA GLU A 82 -16.77 -5.94 -1.71
C GLU A 82 -15.67 -5.30 -0.86
N ARG A 83 -14.89 -6.13 -0.15
CA ARG A 83 -13.78 -5.68 0.71
C ARG A 83 -12.49 -5.66 -0.10
N ARG A 84 -11.83 -4.50 -0.05
CA ARG A 84 -10.49 -4.30 -0.59
C ARG A 84 -9.63 -3.57 0.42
N SER A 85 -8.36 -3.92 0.46
CA SER A 85 -7.33 -3.17 1.18
C SER A 85 -6.46 -2.46 0.15
N THR A 86 -6.35 -1.14 0.27
CA THR A 86 -5.51 -0.33 -0.62
C THR A 86 -4.31 0.15 0.16
N TRP A 87 -3.12 -0.23 -0.27
CA TRP A 87 -1.86 0.20 0.31
C TRP A 87 -1.29 1.34 -0.51
N ARG A 88 -0.84 2.39 0.16
CA ARG A 88 -0.18 3.55 -0.46
C ARG A 88 1.21 3.70 0.10
N ARG A 89 2.20 4.03 -0.74
CA ARG A 89 3.57 4.20 -0.25
C ARG A 89 3.66 5.27 0.82
N SER A 90 4.26 4.93 1.96
CA SER A 90 4.58 5.87 3.02
C SER A 90 5.71 6.78 2.54
N GLY A 91 5.37 8.01 2.13
CA GLY A 91 6.32 8.95 1.53
C GLY A 91 6.04 9.30 0.07
N ALA A 92 5.01 8.72 -0.57
CA ALA A 92 4.40 9.38 -1.71
C ALA A 92 3.90 10.74 -1.21
N PRO A 93 4.34 11.88 -1.78
CA PRO A 93 3.81 13.16 -1.38
C PRO A 93 2.30 13.07 -1.54
N LEU A 94 1.59 13.25 -0.42
CA LEU A 94 0.18 13.60 -0.42
C LEU A 94 0.02 14.58 -1.57
N ALA A 95 -0.68 14.18 -2.63
CA ALA A 95 -0.91 15.02 -3.79
C ALA A 95 -1.24 16.41 -3.27
N ALA A 96 -0.37 17.37 -3.60
CA ALA A 96 -0.27 18.68 -2.99
C ALA A 96 -1.61 19.16 -2.44
N GLU A 97 -1.75 19.20 -1.11
CA GLU A 97 -2.67 20.17 -0.55
C GLU A 97 -2.20 21.52 -1.12
N PRO A 98 -3.04 22.28 -1.86
CA PRO A 98 -2.65 23.61 -2.25
C PRO A 98 -2.34 24.35 -0.95
N LEU A 99 -1.09 24.80 -0.83
CA LEU A 99 -0.55 25.54 0.29
C LEU A 99 -1.38 26.82 0.48
N GLY A 100 -2.50 26.67 1.16
CA GLY A 100 -3.64 27.58 1.09
C GLY A 100 -4.17 27.91 2.48
N ALA A 101 -3.27 28.13 3.43
CA ALA A 101 -3.55 28.90 4.64
C ALA A 101 -2.23 29.26 5.32
N ALA A 102 -1.62 30.37 4.89
CA ALA A 102 -0.66 31.05 5.76
C ALA A 102 -1.37 31.38 7.08
N PRO A 103 -0.75 31.14 8.25
CA PRO A 103 -1.32 31.60 9.51
C PRO A 103 -1.46 33.14 9.45
N PRO A 104 -2.55 33.73 9.98
CA PRO A 104 -2.64 35.18 10.06
C PRO A 104 -1.48 35.68 10.90
N ARG A 105 -0.56 36.42 10.29
CA ARG A 105 0.52 37.11 11.01
C ARG A 105 -0.14 38.04 12.03
N PRO A 106 0.27 38.03 13.32
CA PRO A 106 -0.13 39.09 14.23
C PRO A 106 0.46 40.40 13.72
N ARG A 107 -0.39 41.44 13.61
CA ARG A 107 0.07 42.81 13.35
C ARG A 107 0.72 43.34 14.65
N PRO A 108 1.96 43.82 14.62
CA PRO A 108 2.52 44.61 15.72
C PRO A 108 1.95 46.06 15.68
N PRO A 109 2.14 46.84 16.76
CA PRO A 109 1.11 47.60 17.48
C PRO A 109 0.37 48.69 16.69
#